data_AF-A0A1Q3EEW9-F1
#
_entry.id   AF-A0A1Q3EEW9-F1
#
_cell.length_a   1.000
_cell.length_b   1.000
_cell.length_c   1.000
_cell.angle_alpha   90.00
_cell.angle_beta   90.00
_cell.angle_gamma   90.00
#
_symmetry.space_group_name_H-M   'P 1'
#
loop_
_entity.id
_entity.type
_entity.pdbx_description
1 polymer ?
#
loop_
_entity_poly.entity_id
_entity_poly.type
_entity_poly.pdbx_seq_one_letter_code
_entity_poly.pdbx_strand_id
1 'polypeptide(L)'
;MVNACPEQVDRALVSLSRQMNEFYRDLFSLDRIGGDFSARIYSVEEWKSVRLDWINSFNPGEIKGHDLRQALGIMSAEDDSQAQDEWLQNMAVWGYPPGWISRWDPKELMKERVLSQCIGNPQESEQSFHIFGEEGNSETVLGQLKDPSKLLNSTVDQTLKRWAFYPPLRFSSSLLPVYNGVALPPVESKSQVSYYVPFSAVSPAPPPPPGSPPPLPPPPPIEPPPPLPPSLPPSTPPSLPSTAFLSAPLPLRPKTEAEDSDMDMSDEE
;
A
#
# COMPACT_ATOMS: atom_id res chain seq x y z
N MET A 1 -19.20 16.55 -48.45
CA MET A 1 -19.14 15.52 -49.52
C MET A 1 -17.70 15.03 -49.59
N VAL A 2 -17.40 13.85 -49.04
CA VAL A 2 -16.06 13.22 -49.04
C VAL A 2 -16.20 11.87 -49.73
N ASN A 3 -16.57 11.88 -51.01
CA ASN A 3 -16.90 10.67 -51.76
C ASN A 3 -16.03 10.57 -53.01
N ALA A 4 -14.72 10.34 -52.82
CA ALA A 4 -13.86 9.63 -53.78
C ALA A 4 -12.46 9.63 -53.20
N CYS A 5 -12.08 8.55 -52.52
CA CYS A 5 -10.67 8.23 -52.42
C CYS A 5 -10.26 7.75 -53.82
N PRO A 6 -9.36 8.46 -54.54
CA PRO A 6 -9.04 8.15 -55.93
C PRO A 6 -8.26 6.83 -56.07
N GLU A 7 -7.69 6.32 -54.97
CA GLU A 7 -6.97 5.06 -54.95
C GLU A 7 -7.92 3.91 -54.63
N GLN A 8 -7.92 2.88 -55.50
CA GLN A 8 -8.61 1.64 -55.21
C GLN A 8 -7.99 1.02 -53.96
N VAL A 9 -8.82 0.71 -52.97
CA VAL A 9 -8.39 0.02 -51.75
C VAL A 9 -7.76 -1.31 -52.15
N ASP A 10 -6.46 -1.44 -51.93
CA ASP A 10 -5.75 -2.70 -52.11
C ASP A 10 -6.23 -3.70 -51.06
N ARG A 11 -7.17 -4.55 -51.49
CA ARG A 11 -7.77 -5.55 -50.62
C ARG A 11 -6.77 -6.59 -50.14
N ALA A 12 -5.70 -6.83 -50.90
CA ALA A 12 -4.65 -7.77 -50.50
C ALA A 12 -3.84 -7.18 -49.34
N LEU A 13 -3.46 -5.91 -49.43
CA LEU A 13 -2.74 -5.21 -48.36
C LEU A 13 -3.59 -5.10 -47.08
N VAL A 14 -4.90 -4.80 -47.22
CA VAL A 14 -5.83 -4.74 -46.08
C VAL A 14 -6.04 -6.11 -45.44
N SER A 15 -6.10 -7.17 -46.25
CA SER A 15 -6.20 -8.55 -45.74
C SER A 15 -4.93 -8.94 -44.98
N LEU A 16 -3.76 -8.64 -45.55
CA LEU A 16 -2.47 -8.91 -44.91
C LEU A 16 -2.31 -8.12 -43.61
N SER A 17 -2.69 -6.84 -43.59
CA SER A 17 -2.59 -6.02 -42.38
C SER A 17 -3.53 -6.51 -41.28
N ARG A 18 -4.76 -6.95 -41.62
CA ARG A 18 -5.66 -7.63 -40.68
C ARG A 18 -5.05 -8.92 -40.15
N GLN A 19 -4.49 -9.75 -41.02
CA GLN A 19 -3.91 -11.03 -40.63
C GLN A 19 -2.64 -10.86 -39.78
N MET A 20 -1.79 -9.89 -40.11
CA MET A 20 -0.62 -9.52 -39.30
C MET A 20 -1.04 -8.93 -37.96
N ASN A 21 -2.07 -8.07 -37.95
CA ASN A 21 -2.61 -7.55 -36.70
C ASN A 21 -3.18 -8.69 -35.85
N GLU A 22 -3.96 -9.61 -36.41
CA GLU A 22 -4.47 -10.78 -35.70
C GLU A 22 -3.33 -11.66 -35.18
N PHE A 23 -2.27 -11.88 -35.95
CA PHE A 23 -1.10 -12.63 -35.52
C PHE A 23 -0.35 -11.95 -34.36
N TYR A 24 -0.12 -10.64 -34.44
CA TYR A 24 0.48 -9.90 -33.31
C TYR A 24 -0.48 -9.83 -32.14
N ARG A 25 -1.77 -9.65 -32.39
CA ARG A 25 -2.78 -9.72 -31.36
C ARG A 25 -2.78 -11.11 -30.74
N ASP A 26 -2.49 -12.20 -31.44
CA ASP A 26 -2.44 -13.56 -30.87
C ASP A 26 -1.11 -13.86 -30.16
N LEU A 27 0.00 -13.27 -30.63
CA LEU A 27 1.31 -13.31 -29.97
C LEU A 27 1.35 -12.47 -28.68
N PHE A 28 0.70 -11.31 -28.70
CA PHE A 28 0.62 -10.36 -27.58
C PHE A 28 -0.68 -10.50 -26.77
N SER A 29 -1.70 -11.20 -27.29
CA SER A 29 -2.76 -11.78 -26.47
C SER A 29 -2.10 -12.92 -25.73
N LEU A 30 -1.46 -12.56 -24.63
CA LEU A 30 -1.69 -13.06 -23.28
C LEU A 30 -2.23 -14.48 -23.07
N ASP A 31 -3.12 -15.02 -23.91
CA ASP A 31 -3.55 -16.42 -23.85
C ASP A 31 -2.42 -17.41 -24.14
N ARG A 32 -1.40 -17.08 -24.96
CA ARG A 32 -0.32 -18.03 -25.28
C ARG A 32 0.83 -18.08 -24.28
N ILE A 33 1.00 -17.05 -23.44
CA ILE A 33 1.93 -17.04 -22.29
C ILE A 33 1.17 -17.37 -20.98
N GLY A 34 -0.14 -17.60 -21.07
CA GLY A 34 -1.04 -17.93 -19.97
C GLY A 34 -1.98 -16.76 -19.71
N GLY A 35 -3.24 -16.90 -20.14
CA GLY A 35 -4.32 -15.90 -20.08
C GLY A 35 -4.65 -15.32 -18.70
N ASP A 36 -3.91 -15.75 -17.68
CA ASP A 36 -3.90 -15.23 -16.34
C ASP A 36 -3.09 -13.94 -16.18
N PHE A 37 -2.18 -13.58 -17.11
CA PHE A 37 -1.24 -12.48 -16.84
C PHE A 37 -1.90 -11.09 -16.84
N SER A 38 -2.94 -10.85 -17.64
CA SER A 38 -3.68 -9.56 -17.67
C SER A 38 -4.61 -9.46 -16.48
N ALA A 39 -5.32 -10.54 -16.17
CA ALA A 39 -6.09 -10.67 -14.93
C ALA A 39 -5.17 -10.43 -13.70
N ARG A 40 -3.96 -10.99 -13.71
CA ARG A 40 -2.95 -10.76 -12.67
C ARG A 40 -2.45 -9.32 -12.63
N ILE A 41 -2.27 -8.63 -13.76
CA ILE A 41 -1.87 -7.21 -13.76
C ILE A 41 -2.93 -6.36 -13.05
N TYR A 42 -4.21 -6.53 -13.38
CA TYR A 42 -5.28 -5.82 -12.68
C TYR A 42 -5.38 -6.21 -11.21
N SER A 43 -5.24 -7.50 -10.86
CA SER A 43 -5.20 -7.94 -9.47
C SER A 43 -4.01 -7.36 -8.70
N VAL A 44 -2.84 -7.22 -9.34
CA VAL A 44 -1.65 -6.61 -8.74
C VAL A 44 -1.88 -5.11 -8.52
N GLU A 45 -2.49 -4.41 -9.47
CA GLU A 45 -2.83 -2.99 -9.34
C GLU A 45 -3.89 -2.75 -8.25
N GLU A 46 -4.93 -3.58 -8.21
CA GLU A 46 -5.96 -3.53 -7.17
C GLU A 46 -5.33 -3.75 -5.79
N TRP A 47 -4.53 -4.80 -5.63
CA TRP A 47 -3.87 -5.09 -4.37
C TRP A 47 -2.87 -4.02 -3.93
N LYS A 48 -2.18 -3.41 -4.89
CA LYS A 48 -1.32 -2.24 -4.67
C LYS A 48 -2.13 -1.06 -4.13
N SER A 49 -3.30 -0.77 -4.71
CA SER A 49 -4.16 0.31 -4.25
C SER A 49 -4.66 0.08 -2.82
N VAL A 50 -5.08 -1.16 -2.50
CA VAL A 50 -5.49 -1.56 -1.14
C VAL A 50 -4.34 -1.37 -0.14
N ARG A 51 -3.12 -1.80 -0.47
CA ARG A 51 -1.96 -1.60 0.41
C ARG A 51 -1.61 -0.14 0.63
N LEU A 52 -1.69 0.68 -0.42
CA LEU A 52 -1.45 2.12 -0.30
C LEU A 52 -2.51 2.78 0.60
N ASP A 53 -3.76 2.36 0.49
CA ASP A 53 -4.84 2.82 1.36
C ASP A 53 -4.61 2.43 2.83
N TRP A 54 -4.16 1.18 3.07
CA TRP A 54 -3.73 0.75 4.41
C TRP A 54 -2.60 1.62 4.95
N ILE A 55 -1.57 1.94 4.16
CA ILE A 55 -0.46 2.80 4.60
C ILE A 55 -0.94 4.23 4.89
N ASN A 56 -1.88 4.75 4.11
CA ASN A 56 -2.44 6.09 4.31
C ASN A 56 -3.28 6.17 5.60
N SER A 57 -4.11 5.16 5.85
CA SER A 57 -5.00 5.09 7.01
C SER A 57 -4.28 4.70 8.31
N PHE A 58 -3.19 3.94 8.21
CA PHE A 58 -2.39 3.50 9.35
C PHE A 58 -1.82 4.68 10.12
N ASN A 59 -2.04 4.75 11.44
CA ASN A 59 -1.40 5.73 12.31
C ASN A 59 -0.62 5.00 13.40
N PRO A 60 0.69 5.22 13.51
CA PRO A 60 1.49 4.56 14.52
C PRO A 60 1.04 5.00 15.93
N GLY A 61 0.74 4.02 16.76
CA GLY A 61 0.25 4.24 18.11
C GLY A 61 -1.27 4.31 18.27
N GLU A 62 -2.03 4.03 17.20
CA GLU A 62 -3.48 4.03 17.21
C GLU A 62 -4.01 2.68 16.68
N ILE A 63 -4.94 2.06 17.41
CA ILE A 63 -5.60 0.81 16.96
C ILE A 63 -6.83 1.19 16.15
N LYS A 64 -6.69 1.17 14.82
CA LYS A 64 -7.78 1.42 13.87
C LYS A 64 -8.28 0.13 13.23
N GLY A 65 -9.57 0.14 12.89
CA GLY A 65 -10.22 -0.95 12.16
C GLY A 65 -10.89 -1.96 13.06
N HIS A 66 -12.08 -2.41 12.65
CA HIS A 66 -12.87 -3.41 13.37
C HIS A 66 -12.13 -4.75 13.46
N ASP A 67 -11.49 -5.20 12.38
CA ASP A 67 -10.84 -6.52 12.33
C ASP A 67 -9.64 -6.63 13.27
N LEU A 68 -8.84 -5.55 13.37
CA LEU A 68 -7.72 -5.50 14.31
C LEU A 68 -8.20 -5.47 15.76
N ARG A 69 -9.26 -4.71 16.04
CA ARG A 69 -9.89 -4.67 17.37
C ARG A 69 -10.45 -6.04 17.74
N GLN A 70 -11.14 -6.70 16.82
CA GLN A 70 -11.66 -8.05 17.01
C GLN A 70 -10.54 -9.07 17.28
N ALA A 71 -9.45 -9.02 16.52
CA ALA A 71 -8.29 -9.90 16.71
C ALA A 71 -7.60 -9.70 18.07
N LEU A 72 -7.64 -8.46 18.59
CA LEU A 72 -7.15 -8.11 19.93
C LEU A 72 -8.17 -8.41 21.04
N GLY A 73 -9.39 -8.86 20.70
CA GLY A 73 -10.46 -9.09 21.67
C GLY A 73 -11.12 -7.81 22.22
N ILE A 74 -10.90 -6.67 21.56
CA ILE A 74 -11.50 -5.37 21.90
C ILE A 74 -12.86 -5.28 21.18
N MET A 75 -13.95 -5.51 21.92
CA MET A 75 -15.30 -5.55 21.35
C MET A 75 -16.00 -4.19 21.44
N SER A 76 -15.72 -3.39 22.46
CA SER A 76 -16.27 -2.03 22.65
C SER A 76 -15.19 -0.96 22.51
N ALA A 77 -15.59 0.25 22.13
CA ALA A 77 -14.69 1.41 22.14
C ALA A 77 -14.23 1.80 23.57
N GLU A 78 -14.94 1.35 24.60
CA GLU A 78 -14.53 1.55 26.00
C GLU A 78 -13.32 0.69 26.36
N ASP A 79 -13.26 -0.53 25.80
CA ASP A 79 -12.16 -1.47 26.01
C ASP A 79 -10.86 -1.01 25.34
N ASP A 80 -10.95 -0.13 24.32
CA ASP A 80 -9.78 0.49 23.70
C ASP A 80 -8.91 1.18 24.76
N SER A 81 -9.53 1.87 25.73
CA SER A 81 -8.78 2.61 26.75
C SER A 81 -8.02 1.67 27.68
N GLN A 82 -8.59 0.51 27.99
CA GLN A 82 -7.96 -0.49 28.87
C GLN A 82 -6.81 -1.20 28.15
N ALA A 83 -7.06 -1.72 26.94
CA ALA A 83 -6.01 -2.29 26.12
C ALA A 83 -4.91 -1.25 25.86
N GLN A 84 -5.31 0.01 25.69
CA GLN A 84 -4.40 1.12 25.56
C GLN A 84 -3.64 1.45 26.86
N ASP A 85 -4.13 1.14 28.04
CA ASP A 85 -3.39 1.39 29.28
C ASP A 85 -2.30 0.33 29.49
N GLU A 86 -2.57 -0.94 29.14
CA GLU A 86 -1.66 -2.07 29.38
C GLU A 86 -0.33 -1.95 28.60
N TRP A 87 -0.40 -1.72 27.28
CA TRP A 87 0.81 -1.50 26.47
C TRP A 87 1.51 -0.16 26.80
N LEU A 88 0.79 0.90 27.22
CA LEU A 88 1.41 2.13 27.72
C LEU A 88 2.18 1.84 29.01
N GLN A 89 1.62 1.04 29.91
CA GLN A 89 2.31 0.60 31.11
C GLN A 89 3.58 -0.19 30.76
N ASN A 90 3.50 -1.10 29.79
CA ASN A 90 4.68 -1.82 29.31
C ASN A 90 5.73 -0.89 28.71
N MET A 91 5.35 0.10 27.90
CA MET A 91 6.31 1.10 27.38
C MET A 91 6.90 1.99 28.47
N ALA A 92 6.19 2.24 29.57
CA ALA A 92 6.76 2.95 30.72
C ALA A 92 7.85 2.13 31.42
N VAL A 93 7.78 0.80 31.36
CA VAL A 93 8.78 -0.12 31.93
C VAL A 93 9.92 -0.37 30.96
N TRP A 94 9.65 -0.58 29.67
CA TRP A 94 10.65 -1.01 28.70
C TRP A 94 11.22 0.13 27.85
N GLY A 95 10.52 1.26 27.76
CA GLY A 95 10.89 2.38 26.90
C GLY A 95 10.17 2.36 25.55
N TYR A 96 10.57 3.30 24.70
CA TYR A 96 9.94 3.54 23.41
C TYR A 96 10.38 2.50 22.37
N PRO A 97 9.48 1.94 21.54
CA PRO A 97 9.85 0.89 20.60
C PRO A 97 10.83 1.40 19.52
N PRO A 98 11.94 0.69 19.25
CA PRO A 98 12.99 1.16 18.36
C PRO A 98 12.53 1.28 16.91
N GLY A 99 11.58 0.45 16.47
CA GLY A 99 11.03 0.46 15.10
C GLY A 99 10.24 1.72 14.74
N TRP A 100 9.88 2.56 15.72
CA TRP A 100 9.15 3.82 15.50
C TRP A 100 10.07 5.05 15.53
N ILE A 101 11.39 4.85 15.54
CA ILE A 101 12.37 5.92 15.52
C ILE A 101 13.16 5.84 14.22
N SER A 102 12.97 6.85 13.37
CA SER A 102 13.66 6.93 12.09
C SER A 102 13.81 8.37 11.66
N ARG A 103 14.83 8.61 10.84
CA ARG A 103 15.01 9.91 10.17
C ARG A 103 13.94 10.16 9.12
N TRP A 104 13.46 9.09 8.50
CA TRP A 104 12.50 9.08 7.40
C TRP A 104 11.12 8.66 7.89
N ASP A 105 10.07 9.14 7.22
CA ASP A 105 8.71 8.72 7.50
C ASP A 105 8.54 7.24 7.16
N PRO A 106 8.20 6.37 8.14
CA PRO A 106 7.99 4.95 7.86
C PRO A 106 6.86 4.73 6.84
N LYS A 107 5.85 5.62 6.77
CA LYS A 107 4.79 5.53 5.76
C LYS A 107 5.37 5.72 4.36
N GLU A 108 6.20 6.73 4.16
CA GLU A 108 6.80 7.00 2.85
C GLU A 108 7.75 5.88 2.44
N LEU A 109 8.56 5.35 3.37
CA LEU A 109 9.40 4.18 3.10
C LEU A 109 8.58 2.94 2.70
N MET A 110 7.44 2.72 3.35
CA MET A 110 6.54 1.62 2.98
C MET A 110 5.84 1.86 1.64
N LYS A 111 5.41 3.10 1.35
CA LYS A 111 4.84 3.46 0.05
C LYS A 111 5.83 3.20 -1.06
N GLU A 112 7.06 3.69 -0.90
CA GLU A 112 8.15 3.46 -1.85
C GLU A 112 8.37 1.96 -2.06
N ARG A 113 8.48 1.18 -0.98
CA ARG A 113 8.62 -0.28 -1.08
C ARG A 113 7.47 -0.95 -1.85
N VAL A 114 6.22 -0.57 -1.57
CA VAL A 114 5.04 -1.13 -2.27
C VAL A 114 5.05 -0.73 -3.75
N LEU A 115 5.42 0.51 -4.06
CA LEU A 115 5.55 0.99 -5.43
C LEU A 115 6.66 0.24 -6.18
N SER A 116 7.79 -0.02 -5.53
CA SER A 116 8.94 -0.74 -6.10
C SER A 116 8.68 -2.23 -6.27
N GLN A 117 7.85 -2.89 -5.45
CA GLN A 117 7.56 -4.32 -5.59
C GLN A 117 6.84 -4.69 -6.89
N CYS A 118 6.11 -3.75 -7.49
CA CYS A 118 5.37 -3.98 -8.73
C CYS A 118 6.20 -3.74 -9.99
N ILE A 119 7.32 -3.04 -9.86
CA ILE A 119 8.29 -2.85 -10.94
C ILE A 119 9.26 -4.01 -10.76
N GLY A 120 9.27 -4.97 -11.69
CA GLY A 120 10.17 -6.13 -11.63
C GLY A 120 11.59 -5.72 -11.24
N ASN A 121 12.29 -6.61 -10.52
CA ASN A 121 13.57 -6.36 -9.85
C ASN A 121 14.38 -5.27 -10.58
N PRO A 122 14.61 -4.08 -9.97
CA PRO A 122 15.24 -2.97 -10.67
C PRO A 122 16.64 -3.32 -11.19
N GLN A 123 17.26 -4.39 -10.67
CA GLN A 123 18.51 -4.93 -11.19
C GLN A 123 18.40 -5.51 -12.62
N GLU A 124 17.20 -5.91 -13.07
CA GLU A 124 16.94 -6.26 -14.48
C GLU A 124 16.54 -5.05 -15.33
N SER A 125 16.13 -3.93 -14.71
CA SER A 125 15.68 -2.72 -15.41
C SER A 125 16.80 -1.82 -15.95
N GLU A 126 18.08 -2.19 -15.75
CA GLU A 126 19.18 -1.62 -16.52
C GLU A 126 19.20 -2.11 -17.98
N GLN A 127 18.31 -3.03 -18.36
CA GLN A 127 18.01 -3.29 -19.77
C GLN A 127 17.36 -2.06 -20.39
N SER A 128 18.23 -1.18 -20.87
CA SER A 128 17.97 -0.15 -21.86
C SER A 128 16.90 -0.62 -22.85
N PHE A 129 15.73 0.02 -22.81
CA PHE A 129 14.64 -0.31 -23.72
C PHE A 129 15.00 0.23 -25.11
N HIS A 130 15.40 -0.67 -26.01
CA HIS A 130 15.73 -0.33 -27.39
C HIS A 130 14.50 -0.44 -28.27
N ILE A 131 14.12 0.65 -28.92
CA ILE A 131 13.08 0.66 -29.95
C ILE A 131 13.79 0.56 -31.30
N PHE A 132 13.54 -0.52 -32.03
CA PHE A 132 14.09 -0.73 -33.37
C PHE A 132 13.14 -0.14 -34.42
N GLY A 133 13.61 0.85 -35.17
CA GLY A 133 12.93 1.37 -36.35
C GLY A 133 13.08 0.47 -37.56
N GLU A 134 12.19 0.65 -38.53
CA GLU A 134 12.15 -0.10 -39.80
C GLU A 134 13.42 0.03 -40.66
N GLU A 135 14.20 1.10 -40.47
CA GLU A 135 15.50 1.31 -41.14
C GLU A 135 16.69 0.66 -40.40
N GLY A 136 16.44 -0.11 -39.34
CA GLY A 136 17.50 -0.73 -38.53
C GLY A 136 18.17 0.24 -37.53
N ASN A 137 17.71 1.48 -37.45
CA ASN A 137 18.12 2.42 -36.41
C ASN A 137 17.47 2.02 -35.08
N SER A 138 18.27 1.75 -34.05
CA SER A 138 17.79 1.56 -32.69
C SER A 138 17.87 2.86 -31.92
N GLU A 139 16.73 3.39 -31.45
CA GLU A 139 16.71 4.50 -30.51
C GLU A 139 16.64 3.94 -29.09
N THR A 140 17.59 4.34 -28.26
CA THR A 140 17.54 4.05 -26.83
C THR A 140 16.67 5.09 -26.15
N VAL A 141 15.46 4.70 -25.77
CA VAL A 141 14.60 5.57 -24.95
C VAL A 141 15.12 5.51 -23.52
N LEU A 142 16.07 6.39 -23.20
CA LEU A 142 16.50 6.60 -21.82
C LEU A 142 15.30 7.13 -21.04
N GLY A 143 14.57 6.23 -20.39
CA GLY A 143 13.77 6.60 -19.23
C GLY A 143 14.75 7.18 -18.22
N GLN A 144 14.82 8.51 -18.11
CA GLN A 144 15.54 9.19 -17.03
C GLN A 144 14.82 8.87 -15.71
N LEU A 145 14.94 7.63 -15.24
CA LEU A 145 14.70 7.27 -13.85
C LEU A 145 15.80 7.97 -13.07
N LYS A 146 15.44 9.18 -12.66
CA LYS A 146 16.15 10.05 -11.73
C LYS A 146 16.70 9.16 -10.61
N ASP A 147 18.02 9.01 -10.58
CA ASP A 147 18.77 8.30 -9.53
C ASP A 147 18.09 8.48 -8.17
N PRO A 148 17.48 7.44 -7.58
CA PRO A 148 16.87 7.55 -6.24
C PRO A 148 17.93 7.94 -5.20
N SER A 149 19.20 7.64 -5.50
CA SER A 149 20.41 8.07 -4.80
C SER A 149 20.50 9.59 -4.59
N LYS A 150 19.88 10.41 -5.46
CA LYS A 150 19.90 11.87 -5.35
C LYS A 150 18.79 12.48 -4.49
N LEU A 151 17.77 11.71 -4.08
CA LEU A 151 16.77 12.18 -3.11
C LEU A 151 17.27 12.11 -1.66
N LEU A 152 18.33 11.33 -1.39
CA LEU A 152 18.91 11.17 -0.05
C LEU A 152 19.89 12.30 0.35
N ASN A 153 20.26 13.19 -0.57
CA ASN A 153 21.20 14.29 -0.31
C ASN A 153 20.53 15.62 0.08
N SER A 154 19.25 15.60 0.47
CA SER A 154 18.67 16.74 1.16
C SER A 154 19.27 16.80 2.56
N THR A 155 20.39 17.52 2.68
CA THR A 155 21.15 17.83 3.91
C THR A 155 20.37 18.74 4.86
N VAL A 156 19.09 18.46 5.07
CA VAL A 156 18.34 18.97 6.21
C VAL A 156 18.78 18.11 7.39
N ASP A 157 19.12 18.73 8.53
CA ASP A 157 19.45 18.05 9.78
C ASP A 157 18.34 17.06 10.18
N GLN A 158 18.42 15.82 9.68
CA GLN A 158 17.48 14.76 10.00
C GLN A 158 17.87 14.18 11.36
N THR A 159 17.53 14.93 12.40
CA THR A 159 17.48 14.42 13.76
C THR A 159 16.55 13.21 13.82
N LEU A 160 16.90 12.22 14.65
CA LEU A 160 16.06 11.03 14.83
C LEU A 160 14.68 11.46 15.32
N LYS A 161 13.65 11.14 14.53
CA LYS A 161 12.27 11.49 14.84
C LYS A 161 11.52 10.26 15.35
N ARG A 162 10.64 10.50 16.33
CA ARG A 162 9.68 9.53 16.84
C ARG A 162 8.38 9.66 16.04
N TRP A 163 7.92 8.56 15.45
CA TRP A 163 6.77 8.59 14.54
C TRP A 163 5.46 8.18 15.21
N ALA A 164 5.52 7.38 16.28
CA ALA A 164 4.35 7.06 17.11
C ALA A 164 4.16 8.11 18.22
N PHE A 165 2.93 8.59 18.38
CA PHE A 165 2.54 9.52 19.44
C PHE A 165 1.57 8.84 20.39
N TYR A 166 1.92 8.82 21.67
CA TYR A 166 1.08 8.24 22.71
C TYR A 166 0.50 9.34 23.61
N PRO A 167 -0.74 9.17 24.11
CA PRO A 167 -1.33 10.09 25.08
C PRO A 167 -0.43 10.25 26.31
N PRO A 168 -0.31 11.47 26.88
CA PRO A 168 0.55 11.74 28.02
C PRO A 168 -0.09 11.29 29.36
N LEU A 169 -0.72 10.12 29.38
CA LEU A 169 -1.41 9.58 30.56
C LEU A 169 -0.43 9.00 31.58
N ARG A 170 0.61 8.29 31.10
CA ARG A 170 1.60 7.61 31.94
C ARG A 170 3.00 8.21 31.82
N PHE A 171 3.36 8.66 30.62
CA PHE A 171 4.68 9.21 30.31
C PHE A 171 4.57 10.19 29.14
N SER A 172 5.59 11.03 28.98
CA SER A 172 5.74 11.83 27.76
C SER A 172 6.52 11.02 26.70
N SER A 173 5.91 10.81 25.53
CA SER A 173 6.53 10.06 24.42
C SER A 173 7.89 10.62 23.99
N SER A 174 8.10 11.93 24.16
CA SER A 174 9.38 12.58 23.83
C SER A 174 10.49 12.31 24.83
N LEU A 175 10.14 11.92 26.07
CA LEU A 175 11.09 11.72 27.17
C LEU A 175 11.44 10.25 27.39
N LEU A 176 10.66 9.31 26.86
CA LEU A 176 10.97 7.88 26.99
C LEU A 176 12.27 7.51 26.28
N PRO A 177 13.26 6.90 26.95
CA PRO A 177 14.41 6.33 26.28
C PRO A 177 14.00 5.29 25.24
N VAL A 178 14.81 5.10 24.20
CA VAL A 178 14.58 4.05 23.21
C VAL A 178 14.87 2.70 23.86
N TYR A 179 13.97 1.74 23.72
CA TYR A 179 14.18 0.39 24.24
C TYR A 179 15.44 -0.23 23.62
N ASN A 180 16.34 -0.71 24.49
CA ASN A 180 17.66 -1.24 24.14
C ASN A 180 17.85 -2.70 24.59
N GLY A 181 16.75 -3.41 24.91
CA GLY A 181 16.80 -4.78 25.44
C GLY A 181 16.66 -4.87 26.96
N VAL A 182 16.89 -3.77 27.68
CA VAL A 182 16.86 -3.75 29.16
C VAL A 182 15.66 -2.94 29.65
N ALA A 183 15.02 -3.39 30.73
CA ALA A 183 13.98 -2.61 31.40
C ALA A 183 14.56 -1.31 31.98
N LEU A 184 13.78 -0.23 31.92
CA LEU A 184 14.12 1.04 32.53
C LEU A 184 14.26 0.86 34.05
N PRO A 185 15.17 1.60 34.70
CA PRO A 185 15.29 1.56 36.15
C PRO A 185 13.91 1.89 36.75
N PRO A 186 13.47 1.14 37.78
CA PRO A 186 12.23 1.45 38.46
C PRO A 186 12.24 2.93 38.82
N VAL A 187 11.21 3.66 38.40
CA VAL A 187 11.03 5.04 38.84
C VAL A 187 10.78 4.95 40.33
N GLU A 188 11.84 5.09 41.11
CA GLU A 188 11.74 5.11 42.56
C GLU A 188 10.79 6.24 42.88
N SER A 189 9.59 5.91 43.36
CA SER A 189 8.61 6.85 43.91
C SER A 189 9.12 7.43 45.25
N LYS A 190 10.44 7.60 45.37
CA LYS A 190 11.10 8.33 46.42
C LYS A 190 10.73 9.78 46.20
N SER A 191 9.79 10.20 47.03
CA SER A 191 9.22 11.53 47.07
C SER A 191 8.07 11.70 46.06
N GLN A 192 6.88 11.31 46.51
CA GLN A 192 5.82 12.32 46.59
C GLN A 192 6.38 13.53 47.37
N VAL A 193 7.31 14.29 46.78
CA VAL A 193 7.31 15.72 47.05
C VAL A 193 5.94 16.09 46.54
N SER A 194 5.01 16.26 47.49
CA SER A 194 3.77 16.92 47.20
C SER A 194 4.19 18.29 46.72
N TYR A 195 4.42 18.41 45.42
CA TYR A 195 4.23 19.64 44.71
C TYR A 195 2.72 19.86 44.81
N TYR A 196 2.25 20.25 46.01
CA TYR A 196 1.29 21.32 46.08
C TYR A 196 1.94 22.43 45.26
N VAL A 197 1.70 22.39 43.94
CA VAL A 197 1.72 23.58 43.14
C VAL A 197 0.69 24.43 43.85
N PRO A 198 1.07 25.50 44.58
CA PRO A 198 0.08 26.35 45.19
C PRO A 198 -0.76 26.81 44.01
N PHE A 199 -2.03 26.41 44.00
CA PHE A 199 -3.04 26.81 43.04
C PHE A 199 -3.38 28.29 43.31
N SER A 200 -2.37 29.13 43.28
CA SER A 200 -2.40 30.58 43.53
C SER A 200 -1.76 31.29 42.34
N ALA A 201 -2.01 30.78 41.14
CA ALA A 201 -2.04 31.58 39.95
C ALA A 201 -3.48 31.50 39.44
N VAL A 202 -4.29 32.47 39.86
CA VAL A 202 -5.56 32.79 39.22
C VAL A 202 -5.21 33.08 37.77
N SER A 203 -5.23 32.06 36.91
CA SER A 203 -5.30 32.29 35.48
C SER A 203 -6.53 33.17 35.28
N PRO A 204 -6.39 34.36 34.65
CA PRO A 204 -7.55 35.18 34.33
C PRO A 204 -8.54 34.29 33.61
N ALA A 205 -9.80 34.35 34.03
CA ALA A 205 -10.87 33.56 33.44
C ALA A 205 -10.74 33.64 31.92
N PRO A 206 -10.72 32.50 31.21
CA PRO A 206 -10.66 32.52 29.75
C PRO A 206 -11.75 33.47 29.25
N PRO A 207 -11.46 34.32 28.25
CA PRO A 207 -12.45 35.22 27.70
C PRO A 207 -13.71 34.42 27.38
N PRO A 208 -14.92 34.99 27.59
CA PRO A 208 -16.15 34.31 27.25
C PRO A 208 -16.03 33.79 25.82
N PRO A 209 -16.44 32.54 25.56
CA PRO A 209 -16.37 31.98 24.22
C PRO A 209 -17.01 32.98 23.25
N PRO A 210 -16.39 33.23 22.08
CA PRO A 210 -17.00 34.09 21.07
C PRO A 210 -18.44 33.61 20.87
N GLY A 211 -19.39 34.56 20.96
CA GLY A 211 -20.82 34.26 20.90
C GLY A 211 -21.11 33.31 19.75
N SER A 212 -21.97 32.33 20.01
CA SER A 212 -22.31 31.26 19.07
C SER A 212 -22.46 31.84 17.67
N PRO A 213 -21.73 31.32 16.66
CA PRO A 213 -21.87 31.82 15.30
C PRO A 213 -23.35 31.76 14.90
N PRO A 214 -23.83 32.74 14.11
CA PRO A 214 -25.22 32.74 13.66
C PRO A 214 -25.56 31.38 13.04
N PRO A 215 -26.79 30.87 13.24
CA PRO A 215 -27.19 29.60 12.68
C PRO A 215 -26.90 29.58 11.18
N LEU A 216 -26.20 28.54 10.74
CA LEU A 216 -25.95 28.32 9.31
C LEU A 216 -27.30 28.30 8.59
N PRO A 217 -27.39 28.89 7.38
CA PRO A 217 -28.59 28.77 6.57
C PRO A 217 -28.91 27.27 6.35
N PRO A 218 -30.20 26.90 6.29
CA PRO A 218 -30.59 25.52 6.01
C PRO A 218 -29.93 25.06 4.70
N PRO A 219 -29.45 23.81 4.63
CA PRO A 219 -28.89 23.28 3.40
C PRO A 219 -29.93 23.40 2.27
N PRO A 220 -29.49 23.67 1.03
CA PRO A 220 -30.40 23.66 -0.11
C PRO A 220 -31.11 22.29 -0.19
N PRO A 221 -32.37 22.26 -0.66
CA PRO A 221 -33.07 21.00 -0.87
C PRO A 221 -32.22 20.11 -1.78
N ILE A 222 -31.96 18.89 -1.32
CA ILE A 222 -31.23 17.88 -2.09
C ILE A 222 -32.09 17.57 -3.32
N GLU A 223 -31.58 17.91 -4.50
CA GLU A 223 -32.23 17.53 -5.75
C GLU A 223 -32.32 16.00 -5.81
N PRO A 224 -33.48 15.44 -6.21
CA PRO A 224 -33.60 14.01 -6.40
C PRO A 224 -32.56 13.54 -7.42
N PRO A 225 -31.90 12.39 -7.18
CA PRO A 225 -30.92 11.87 -8.12
C PRO A 225 -31.57 11.70 -9.50
N PRO A 226 -30.82 11.97 -10.59
CA PRO A 226 -31.34 11.76 -11.93
C PRO A 226 -31.83 10.31 -12.10
N PRO A 227 -32.92 10.09 -12.87
CA PRO A 227 -33.42 8.75 -13.11
C PRO A 227 -32.33 7.86 -13.69
N LEU A 228 -32.18 6.67 -13.12
CA LEU A 228 -31.27 5.65 -13.63
C LEU A 228 -31.58 5.38 -15.11
N PRO A 229 -30.57 5.26 -15.98
CA PRO A 229 -30.78 4.88 -17.37
C PRO A 229 -31.48 3.51 -17.45
N PRO A 230 -32.32 3.28 -18.47
CA PRO A 230 -33.00 2.00 -18.66
C PRO A 230 -31.97 0.87 -18.73
N SER A 231 -32.18 -0.18 -17.92
CA SER A 231 -31.32 -1.36 -17.90
C SER A 231 -31.24 -1.96 -19.31
N LEU A 232 -30.01 -2.11 -19.80
CA LEU A 232 -29.77 -2.78 -21.08
C LEU A 232 -30.28 -4.23 -21.00
N PRO A 233 -30.92 -4.73 -22.08
CA PRO A 233 -31.36 -6.12 -22.11
C PRO A 233 -30.15 -7.06 -21.93
N PRO A 234 -30.32 -8.21 -21.26
CA PRO A 234 -29.26 -9.17 -21.07
C PRO A 234 -28.69 -9.58 -22.43
N SER A 235 -27.40 -9.32 -22.63
CA SER A 235 -26.71 -9.77 -23.83
C SER A 235 -26.68 -11.29 -23.81
N THR A 236 -27.37 -11.91 -24.77
CA THR A 236 -27.33 -13.35 -24.96
C THR A 236 -25.89 -13.78 -25.24
N PRO A 237 -25.33 -14.73 -24.47
CA PRO A 237 -23.96 -15.17 -24.67
C PRO A 237 -23.80 -15.80 -26.06
N PRO A 238 -22.68 -15.55 -26.75
CA PRO A 238 -22.39 -16.20 -28.02
C PRO A 238 -22.27 -17.71 -27.82
N SER A 239 -22.98 -18.47 -28.66
CA SER A 239 -22.92 -19.92 -28.69
C SER A 239 -21.48 -20.38 -28.96
N LEU A 240 -20.88 -21.04 -27.99
CA LEU A 240 -19.54 -21.63 -28.14
C LEU A 240 -19.58 -22.73 -29.22
N PRO A 241 -18.58 -22.79 -30.12
CA PRO A 241 -18.44 -23.91 -31.05
C PRO A 241 -18.17 -25.20 -30.26
N SER A 242 -18.89 -26.27 -30.61
CA SER A 242 -18.66 -27.62 -30.10
C SER A 242 -17.29 -28.12 -30.57
N THR A 243 -16.27 -27.91 -29.75
CA THR A 243 -14.96 -28.52 -29.95
C THR A 243 -14.98 -29.92 -29.33
N ALA A 244 -14.97 -30.94 -30.19
CA ALA A 244 -14.80 -32.33 -29.78
C ALA A 244 -13.44 -32.51 -29.10
N PHE A 245 -13.44 -32.73 -27.78
CA PHE A 245 -12.25 -33.10 -27.03
C PHE A 245 -11.86 -34.55 -27.35
N LEU A 246 -10.85 -34.72 -28.20
CA LEU A 246 -10.07 -35.94 -28.23
C LEU A 246 -9.24 -35.99 -26.95
N SER A 247 -9.53 -36.98 -26.11
CA SER A 247 -8.83 -37.25 -24.86
C SER A 247 -7.37 -37.63 -25.15
N ALA A 248 -6.44 -36.72 -24.89
CA ALA A 248 -5.02 -37.03 -24.83
C ALA A 248 -4.68 -37.58 -23.41
N PRO A 249 -3.92 -38.66 -23.28
CA PRO A 249 -3.52 -39.20 -21.99
C PRO A 249 -2.56 -38.26 -21.27
N LEU A 250 -2.85 -38.02 -19.98
CA LEU A 250 -2.03 -37.21 -19.07
C LEU A 250 -0.60 -37.77 -18.96
N PRO A 251 0.45 -36.92 -18.99
CA PRO A 251 1.78 -37.33 -18.59
C PRO A 251 1.80 -37.55 -17.07
N LEU A 252 2.30 -38.71 -16.65
CA LEU A 252 2.62 -39.01 -15.25
C LEU A 252 3.49 -37.88 -14.68
N ARG A 253 3.01 -37.25 -13.60
CA ARG A 253 3.82 -36.38 -12.75
C ARG A 253 4.96 -37.21 -12.13
N PRO A 254 6.24 -36.79 -12.26
CA PRO A 254 7.30 -37.34 -11.46
C PRO A 254 7.05 -37.02 -9.99
N LYS A 255 7.10 -38.06 -9.17
CA LYS A 255 7.02 -38.02 -7.72
C LYS A 255 8.36 -37.42 -7.25
N THR A 256 8.39 -36.13 -6.95
CA THR A 256 9.51 -35.53 -6.23
C THR A 256 9.44 -36.04 -4.80
N GLU A 257 10.34 -36.97 -4.50
CA GLU A 257 10.65 -37.41 -3.14
C GLU A 257 11.14 -36.17 -2.38
N ALA A 258 10.42 -35.83 -1.32
CA ALA A 258 10.85 -34.84 -0.35
C ALA A 258 12.02 -35.46 0.41
N GLU A 259 13.23 -35.02 0.09
CA GLU A 259 14.39 -35.24 0.95
C GLU A 259 14.18 -34.42 2.23
N ASP A 260 13.87 -35.12 3.31
CA ASP A 260 13.97 -34.63 4.69
C ASP A 260 15.43 -34.27 4.95
N SER A 261 15.80 -33.02 4.69
CA SER A 261 17.08 -32.45 5.12
C SER A 261 17.05 -32.24 6.63
N ASP A 262 17.49 -33.29 7.31
CA ASP A 262 17.94 -33.37 8.69
C ASP A 262 18.98 -32.26 8.96
N MET A 263 18.55 -31.21 9.66
CA MET A 263 19.45 -30.17 10.15
C MET A 263 19.87 -30.51 11.58
N ASP A 264 20.84 -31.40 11.70
CA ASP A 264 21.61 -31.60 12.93
C ASP A 264 22.26 -30.29 13.35
N MET A 265 21.83 -29.76 14.50
CA MET A 265 22.57 -28.72 15.21
C MET A 265 23.75 -29.37 15.92
N SER A 266 24.95 -29.13 15.43
CA SER A 266 26.16 -29.33 16.23
C SER A 266 26.22 -28.26 17.31
N ASP A 267 26.04 -28.67 18.57
CA ASP A 267 26.59 -27.95 19.72
C ASP A 267 28.13 -28.12 19.69
N GLU A 268 28.86 -27.01 19.56
CA GLU A 268 30.31 -26.97 19.81
C GLU A 268 30.56 -26.38 21.21
N GLU A 269 31.44 -27.07 21.94
CA GLU A 269 31.92 -26.84 23.32
C GLU A 269 32.50 -25.45 23.61
#